data_AF-W1Y6L5-F1
#
_entry.id   AF-W1Y6L5-F1
#
_cell.length_a   1.000
_cell.length_b   1.000
_cell.length_c   1.000
_cell.angle_alpha   90.00
_cell.angle_beta   90.00
_cell.angle_gamma   90.00
#
_symmetry.space_group_name_H-M   'P 1'
#
loop_
_entity.id
_entity.type
_entity.pdbx_description
1 polymer ?
#
loop_
_entity_poly.entity_id
_entity_poly.type
_entity_poly.pdbx_seq_one_letter_code
_entity_poly.pdbx_strand_id
1 'polypeptide(L)'
;IIYMDKVPESAAVNESVKLAKKLTRGLSGFVNAVLRSVLRESDSISIGELAKSEAEEISFIYNQPLWLVNLWMNEMGKDKTIDLCAWFNEQPR
;
A
#
# COMPACT_ATOMS: atom_id res chain seq x y z
N ILE A 1 -3.26 9.61 3.16
CA ILE A 1 -3.08 9.32 4.60
C ILE A 1 -1.66 8.84 4.83
N ILE A 2 -1.30 7.62 4.41
CA ILE A 2 0.05 7.04 4.66
C ILE A 2 1.17 7.72 3.86
N TYR A 3 0.93 8.09 2.60
CA TYR A 3 1.95 8.67 1.70
C TYR A 3 1.70 10.14 1.35
N MET A 4 0.82 10.83 2.08
CA MET A 4 0.43 12.22 1.80
C MET A 4 0.92 13.15 2.91
N ASP A 5 2.23 13.26 3.07
CA ASP A 5 2.88 13.97 4.19
C ASP A 5 2.47 15.44 4.32
N LYS A 6 2.02 16.06 3.22
CA LYS A 6 1.59 17.46 3.17
C LYS A 6 0.12 17.68 3.50
N VAL A 7 -0.68 16.62 3.62
CA VAL A 7 -2.13 16.72 3.86
C VAL A 7 -2.46 16.23 5.25
N PRO A 8 -3.04 17.07 6.13
CA PRO A 8 -3.48 16.63 7.45
C PRO A 8 -4.40 15.42 7.36
N GLU A 9 -4.18 14.44 8.23
CA GLU A 9 -4.93 13.17 8.23
C GLU A 9 -6.45 13.39 8.28
N SER A 10 -6.90 14.31 9.13
CA SER A 10 -8.31 14.67 9.27
C SER A 10 -8.90 15.23 7.98
N ALA A 11 -8.13 16.01 7.22
CA ALA A 11 -8.55 16.54 5.93
C ALA A 11 -8.69 15.42 4.90
N ALA A 12 -7.70 14.52 4.81
CA ALA A 12 -7.74 13.38 3.91
C ALA A 12 -8.95 12.46 4.20
N VAL A 13 -9.22 12.16 5.48
CA VAL A 13 -10.40 11.38 5.90
C VAL A 13 -11.70 12.11 5.54
N ASN A 14 -11.82 13.39 5.87
CA ASN A 14 -13.04 14.16 5.63
C ASN A 14 -13.40 14.26 4.14
N GLU A 15 -12.42 14.51 3.27
CA GLU A 15 -12.65 14.56 1.82
C GLU A 15 -13.02 13.18 1.26
N SER A 16 -12.39 12.12 1.75
CA SER A 16 -12.74 10.73 1.38
C SER A 16 -14.18 10.38 1.77
N VAL A 17 -14.63 10.80 2.97
CA VAL A 17 -16.01 10.59 3.45
C VAL A 17 -17.02 11.40 2.62
N LYS A 18 -16.69 12.65 2.26
CA LYS A 18 -17.51 13.46 1.34
C LYS A 18 -17.65 12.78 -0.02
N LEU A 19 -16.57 12.21 -0.55
CA LEU A 19 -16.61 11.45 -1.81
C LEU A 19 -17.48 10.19 -1.67
N ALA A 20 -17.32 9.43 -0.59
CA ALA A 20 -18.13 8.24 -0.33
C ALA A 20 -19.64 8.54 -0.28
N LYS A 21 -20.05 9.67 0.31
CA LYS A 21 -21.46 10.10 0.30
C LYS A 21 -22.02 10.33 -1.11
N LYS A 22 -21.17 10.71 -2.07
CA LYS A 22 -21.57 10.93 -3.47
C LYS A 22 -21.62 9.63 -4.26
N LEU A 23 -20.69 8.71 -4.01
CA LEU A 23 -20.53 7.48 -4.80
C LEU A 23 -21.34 6.29 -4.25
N THR A 24 -21.71 6.33 -2.97
CA THR A 24 -22.31 5.18 -2.29
C THR A 24 -23.51 5.61 -1.44
N ARG A 25 -24.48 4.71 -1.28
CA ARG A 25 -25.62 4.91 -0.38
C ARG A 25 -25.33 4.22 0.96
N GLY A 26 -25.23 5.00 2.04
CA GLY A 26 -25.11 4.48 3.41
C GLY A 26 -23.70 4.04 3.85
N LEU A 27 -22.71 3.96 2.96
CA LEU A 27 -21.37 3.45 3.33
C LEU A 27 -20.40 4.52 3.85
N SER A 28 -20.78 5.81 3.84
CA SER A 28 -19.89 6.88 4.28
C SER A 28 -19.42 6.74 5.75
N GLY A 29 -20.27 6.19 6.63
CA GLY A 29 -19.90 5.89 8.02
C GLY A 29 -18.86 4.76 8.12
N PHE A 30 -19.01 3.72 7.29
CA PHE A 30 -18.06 2.62 7.19
C PHE A 30 -16.69 3.11 6.70
N VAL A 31 -16.66 3.92 5.63
CA VAL A 31 -15.41 4.53 5.12
C VAL A 31 -14.71 5.35 6.20
N ASN A 32 -15.44 6.21 6.93
CA ASN A 32 -14.87 6.98 8.03
C ASN A 32 -14.28 6.08 9.12
N ALA A 33 -14.98 5.02 9.50
CA ALA A 33 -14.53 4.10 10.54
C ALA A 33 -13.25 3.35 10.13
N VAL A 34 -13.20 2.81 8.91
CA VAL A 34 -12.04 2.09 8.38
C VAL A 34 -10.82 3.00 8.31
N LEU A 35 -10.93 4.18 7.70
CA LEU A 35 -9.79 5.10 7.55
C LEU A 35 -9.26 5.58 8.91
N ARG A 36 -10.15 5.79 9.90
CA ARG A 36 -9.73 6.12 11.26
C ARG A 36 -9.11 4.95 11.99
N SER A 37 -9.50 3.70 11.71
CA SER A 37 -8.82 2.53 12.27
C SER A 37 -7.41 2.41 11.73
N VAL A 38 -7.24 2.55 10.41
CA VAL A 38 -5.93 2.55 9.76
C VAL A 38 -5.01 3.60 10.38
N LEU A 39 -5.51 4.80 10.67
CA LEU A 39 -4.73 5.85 11.34
C LEU A 39 -4.30 5.52 12.77
N ARG A 40 -5.07 4.70 13.50
CA ARG A 40 -4.71 4.30 14.87
C ARG A 40 -3.78 3.09 14.90
N GLU A 41 -3.82 2.28 13.85
CA GLU A 41 -3.18 0.97 13.77
C GLU A 41 -2.06 0.95 12.71
N SER A 42 -1.69 2.09 12.11
CA SER A 42 -0.75 2.14 10.99
C SER A 42 0.62 1.56 11.31
N ASP A 43 1.01 1.61 12.57
CA ASP A 43 2.33 1.18 13.04
C ASP A 43 2.31 -0.22 13.66
N SER A 44 1.16 -0.91 13.66
CA SER A 44 0.98 -2.14 14.45
C SER A 44 1.30 -3.44 13.70
N ILE A 45 1.48 -3.40 12.37
CA ILE A 45 1.70 -4.60 11.55
C ILE A 45 2.92 -4.42 10.66
N SER A 46 3.96 -5.24 10.90
CA SER A 46 5.12 -5.29 10.02
C SER A 46 4.81 -6.10 8.75
N ILE A 47 5.23 -5.59 7.60
CA ILE A 47 5.13 -6.30 6.31
C ILE A 47 5.82 -7.67 6.39
N GLY A 48 6.97 -7.74 7.08
CA GLY A 48 7.73 -8.99 7.25
C GLY A 48 7.00 -10.04 8.09
N GLU A 49 6.11 -9.63 9.00
CA GLU A 49 5.29 -10.56 9.80
C GLU A 49 4.12 -11.13 8.99
N LEU A 50 3.67 -10.41 7.95
CA LEU A 50 2.58 -10.84 7.07
C LEU A 50 3.04 -11.74 5.93
N ALA A 51 4.26 -11.52 5.44
CA ALA A 51 4.80 -12.26 4.31
C ALA A 51 5.14 -13.71 4.68
N LYS A 52 4.73 -14.65 3.82
CA LYS A 52 5.01 -16.10 3.98
C LYS A 52 6.20 -16.56 3.16
N SER A 53 6.76 -15.69 2.32
CA SER A 53 7.93 -15.97 1.48
C SER A 53 8.68 -14.67 1.17
N GLU A 54 9.95 -14.79 0.77
CA GLU A 54 10.74 -13.64 0.32
C GLU A 54 10.10 -12.93 -0.88
N ALA A 55 9.48 -13.68 -1.80
CA ALA A 55 8.78 -13.10 -2.94
C ALA A 55 7.53 -12.31 -2.52
N GLU A 56 6.79 -12.78 -1.50
CA GLU A 56 5.68 -12.02 -0.91
C GLU A 56 6.17 -10.74 -0.23
N GLU A 57 7.27 -10.81 0.52
CA GLU A 57 7.85 -9.65 1.18
C GLU A 57 8.25 -8.58 0.15
N ILE A 58 8.97 -8.97 -0.91
CA ILE A 58 9.34 -8.07 -2.01
C ILE A 58 8.09 -7.53 -2.71
N SER A 59 7.09 -8.38 -2.97
CA SER A 59 5.82 -7.96 -3.59
C SER A 59 5.11 -6.89 -2.76
N PHE A 60 5.04 -7.06 -1.44
CA PHE A 60 4.38 -6.13 -0.54
C PHE A 60 5.14 -4.80 -0.41
N ILE A 61 6.47 -4.85 -0.28
CA ILE A 61 7.30 -3.64 -0.15
C ILE A 61 7.28 -2.81 -1.43
N TYR A 62 7.47 -3.46 -2.58
CA TYR A 62 7.65 -2.76 -3.85
C TYR A 62 6.36 -2.63 -4.68
N ASN A 63 5.22 -3.06 -4.15
CA ASN A 63 3.91 -3.01 -4.81
C ASN A 63 3.89 -3.68 -6.20
N GLN A 64 4.69 -4.73 -6.39
CA GLN A 64 4.73 -5.51 -7.62
C GLN A 64 3.90 -6.78 -7.48
N PRO A 65 3.20 -7.25 -8.53
CA PRO A 65 2.43 -8.49 -8.45
C PRO A 65 3.32 -9.69 -8.08
N LEU A 66 2.88 -10.50 -7.11
CA LEU A 66 3.64 -11.66 -6.61
C LEU A 66 4.11 -12.61 -7.73
N TRP A 67 3.26 -12.85 -8.74
CA TRP A 67 3.63 -13.73 -9.86
C TRP A 67 4.84 -13.21 -10.65
N LEU A 68 4.96 -11.88 -10.76
CA LEU A 68 6.01 -11.22 -11.51
C LEU A 68 7.32 -11.20 -10.72
N VAL A 69 7.23 -10.95 -9.42
CA VAL A 69 8.38 -11.08 -8.50
C VAL A 69 8.94 -12.50 -8.53
N ASN A 70 8.07 -13.52 -8.48
CA ASN A 70 8.51 -14.92 -8.58
C ASN A 70 9.19 -15.21 -9.93
N LEU A 71 8.65 -14.71 -11.03
CA LEU A 71 9.26 -14.87 -12.36
C LEU A 71 10.69 -14.30 -12.37
N TRP A 72 10.87 -13.06 -11.93
CA TRP A 72 12.18 -12.41 -11.93
C TRP A 72 13.14 -13.04 -10.94
N MET A 73 12.68 -13.43 -9.76
CA MET A 73 13.55 -14.15 -8.81
C MET A 73 14.09 -15.45 -9.41
N ASN A 74 13.27 -16.17 -10.18
CA ASN A 74 13.69 -17.40 -10.87
C ASN A 74 14.65 -17.14 -12.03
N GLU A 75 14.47 -16.05 -12.78
CA GLU A 75 15.26 -15.76 -14.00
C GLU A 75 16.57 -15.02 -13.72
N MET A 76 16.58 -14.09 -12.76
CA MET A 76 17.69 -13.16 -12.52
C MET A 76 18.17 -13.11 -11.07
N GLY A 77 17.52 -13.84 -10.16
CA GLY A 77 17.86 -13.86 -8.74
C GLY A 77 17.29 -12.69 -7.96
N LYS A 78 17.42 -12.76 -6.64
CA LYS A 78 16.81 -11.84 -5.67
C LYS A 78 17.29 -10.39 -5.84
N ASP A 79 18.59 -10.16 -5.83
CA ASP A 79 19.16 -8.81 -5.80
C ASP A 79 18.74 -8.00 -7.03
N LYS A 80 18.84 -8.57 -8.23
CA LYS A 80 18.39 -7.91 -9.47
C LYS A 80 16.89 -7.68 -9.52
N THR A 81 16.11 -8.58 -8.91
CA THR A 81 14.65 -8.41 -8.81
C THR A 81 14.33 -7.21 -7.93
N ILE A 82 15.01 -7.08 -6.80
CA ILE A 82 14.85 -5.93 -5.89
C ILE A 82 15.21 -4.62 -6.60
N ASP A 83 16.34 -4.58 -7.31
CA ASP A 83 16.74 -3.39 -8.07
C ASP A 83 15.70 -3.00 -9.12
N LEU A 84 15.16 -3.97 -9.86
CA LEU A 84 14.12 -3.74 -10.86
C LEU A 84 12.81 -3.25 -10.22
N CYS A 85 12.39 -3.87 -9.13
CA CYS A 85 11.20 -3.48 -8.39
C CYS A 85 11.33 -2.07 -7.78
N ALA A 86 12.51 -1.71 -7.28
CA ALA A 86 12.80 -0.37 -6.78
C ALA A 86 12.69 0.68 -7.90
N TRP A 87 13.27 0.38 -9.07
CA TRP A 87 13.22 1.26 -10.23
C TRP A 87 11.78 1.58 -10.67
N PHE A 88 10.84 0.62 -10.63
CA PHE A 88 9.43 0.87 -10.94
C PHE A 88 8.75 1.88 -10.00
N ASN A 89 9.25 2.05 -8.78
CA ASN A 89 8.71 2.98 -7.79
C ASN A 89 9.42 4.34 -7.78
N GLU A 90 10.44 4.51 -8.61
CA GLU A 90 11.05 5.82 -8.82
C GLU A 90 10.10 6.73 -9.61
N GLN A 91 10.22 8.04 -9.37
CA GLN A 91 9.46 9.01 -10.14
C GLN A 91 9.98 9.02 -11.59
N PRO A 92 9.13 8.79 -12.60
CA PRO A 92 9.53 8.88 -13.99
C PRO A 92 10.10 10.26 -14.29
N ARG A 93 11.19 10.31 -15.06
CA ARG A 93 11.76 11.56 -15.56
C ARG A 93 11.04 12.06 -16.80
#